data_AF-A0AAW5B674-F1
#
_entry.id   AF-A0AAW5B674-F1
#
_cell.length_a   1.000
_cell.length_b   1.000
_cell.length_c   1.000
_cell.angle_alpha   90.00
_cell.angle_beta   90.00
_cell.angle_gamma   90.00
#
_symmetry.space_group_name_H-M   'P 1'
#
loop_
_entity.id
_entity.type
_entity.pdbx_description
1 polymer ?
#
loop_
_entity_poly.entity_id
_entity_poly.type
_entity_poly.pdbx_seq_one_letter_code
_entity_poly.pdbx_strand_id
1 'polypeptide(L)'
;PFIKSTAENAGNFEGGVQKVGYGEDDSQLGGSFVQDYTPVFEAVAEDDHYWHIESKNVYTGKGWETSTPPDYNQLDDFNWELTRTFLPSVETEAREAQVEFMGDTSINKLVHPYGIYSASTLSEADFFYDAESNSIQTRINNEVVSLDNYTITYEQPTFSLTDLREAGNNDPFLDDKYTQLPDLPDRVGELAEEITDAFDTRYEKVKAVEQYFGTNGYVYQTTDVPVPEEDEDYVDQFLFESKVGYCDNYSTSMVVLLRSLDIPARWAKGFTSGEVKNFNIGRNGDQDIYEVTNANAHSWVEVYFPEIGWVPFEPTQGFSNPTDFQAEMNNNDELDQETAPETPEQQEEQEQPEQNVEEEDDTAASVANDNDGFSFQFNWIFFTVVAVVLGILLILGYRKRFRWQAKLVATKLDRTDGPQGFQEAYHFLIKLLNHHGVQKQPDQTLREYAQQVDNAYHTDDMKKLTSRYEQMLYQKEYSHVQGRDLTQLWKDLIKRILG
;
A
#
# COMPACT_ATOMS: atom_id res chain seq x y z
N PRO A 1 4.63 -23.53 -5.51
CA PRO A 1 4.40 -23.12 -4.10
C PRO A 1 2.89 -23.16 -3.76
N PHE A 2 2.52 -23.26 -2.49
CA PHE A 2 1.11 -23.33 -2.05
C PHE A 2 0.35 -24.61 -2.48
N ILE A 3 0.40 -25.66 -1.65
CA ILE A 3 -0.81 -26.43 -1.27
C ILE A 3 -0.59 -27.02 0.13
N LYS A 4 -1.27 -26.46 1.13
CA LYS A 4 -2.22 -27.17 1.99
C LYS A 4 -3.02 -26.12 2.73
N SER A 5 -4.29 -26.00 2.35
CA SER A 5 -5.30 -25.46 3.27
C SER A 5 -5.04 -26.06 4.64
N THR A 6 -5.07 -25.23 5.66
CA THR A 6 -4.81 -25.60 7.05
C THR A 6 -5.89 -26.54 7.63
N ALA A 7 -6.89 -26.91 6.83
CA ALA A 7 -7.87 -27.95 7.13
C ALA A 7 -7.31 -29.38 6.85
N GLU A 8 -7.53 -30.30 7.80
CA GLU A 8 -7.27 -31.73 7.65
C GLU A 8 -8.05 -32.31 6.44
N ASN A 9 -7.40 -32.42 5.28
CA ASN A 9 -7.63 -33.34 4.13
C ASN A 9 -7.30 -32.72 2.75
N ALA A 10 -6.13 -32.09 2.59
CA ALA A 10 -5.67 -31.68 1.25
C ALA A 10 -4.34 -32.37 0.90
N GLY A 11 -4.42 -33.65 0.52
CA GLY A 11 -3.29 -34.42 0.01
C GLY A 11 -3.45 -34.74 -1.48
N ASN A 12 -2.45 -34.32 -2.26
CA ASN A 12 -1.95 -34.93 -3.50
C ASN A 12 -2.99 -35.42 -4.54
N PHE A 13 -3.39 -34.53 -5.45
CA PHE A 13 -3.95 -34.93 -6.75
C PHE A 13 -3.43 -33.98 -7.83
N GLU A 14 -2.76 -34.55 -8.85
CA GLU A 14 -2.74 -33.96 -10.19
C GLU A 14 -4.18 -33.52 -10.54
N GLY A 15 -4.41 -32.21 -10.65
CA GLY A 15 -5.70 -31.64 -11.03
C GLY A 15 -6.55 -31.01 -9.90
N GLY A 16 -6.02 -30.80 -8.70
CA GLY A 16 -6.69 -29.99 -7.67
C GLY A 16 -6.61 -28.49 -7.94
N VAL A 17 -7.65 -27.72 -7.56
CA VAL A 17 -7.63 -26.25 -7.61
C VAL A 17 -6.66 -25.74 -6.54
N GLN A 18 -5.60 -25.04 -6.97
CA GLN A 18 -4.67 -24.37 -6.06
C GLN A 18 -5.39 -23.24 -5.32
N LYS A 19 -5.12 -23.12 -4.03
CA LYS A 19 -5.67 -22.06 -3.18
C LYS A 19 -4.56 -21.31 -2.49
N VAL A 20 -4.74 -20.01 -2.32
CA VAL A 20 -3.83 -19.15 -1.55
C VAL A 20 -3.77 -19.58 -0.09
N GLY A 21 -2.63 -19.38 0.55
CA GLY A 21 -2.40 -19.62 1.96
C GLY A 21 -0.92 -19.71 2.28
N TYR A 22 -0.58 -19.83 3.56
CA TYR A 22 0.80 -20.04 3.98
C TYR A 22 1.26 -21.48 3.65
N GLY A 23 2.45 -21.63 3.08
CA GLY A 23 3.13 -22.91 2.87
C GLY A 23 4.64 -22.74 2.99
N GLU A 24 5.39 -23.82 3.14
CA GLU A 24 6.85 -23.75 3.36
C GLU A 24 7.71 -24.09 2.12
N ASP A 25 7.09 -24.67 1.08
CA ASP A 25 7.78 -25.00 -0.17
C ASP A 25 7.64 -23.87 -1.19
N ASP A 26 8.67 -23.04 -1.23
CA ASP A 26 8.80 -21.90 -2.15
C ASP A 26 9.79 -22.20 -3.30
N SER A 27 10.24 -23.45 -3.44
CA SER A 27 11.30 -23.84 -4.39
C SER A 27 10.92 -23.69 -5.86
N GLN A 28 9.62 -23.63 -6.13
CA GLN A 28 9.01 -23.42 -7.43
C GLN A 28 7.89 -22.40 -7.26
N LEU A 29 7.92 -21.29 -8.00
CA LEU A 29 6.91 -20.23 -7.99
C LEU A 29 6.08 -20.21 -9.28
N GLY A 30 4.99 -19.43 -9.27
CA GLY A 30 4.10 -19.27 -10.40
C GLY A 30 2.88 -20.18 -10.36
N GLY A 31 2.10 -20.13 -11.43
CA GLY A 31 0.83 -20.82 -11.52
C GLY A 31 -0.32 -20.07 -10.85
N SER A 32 -1.53 -20.39 -11.31
CA SER A 32 -2.76 -19.73 -10.89
C SER A 32 -3.36 -20.35 -9.64
N PHE A 33 -3.93 -19.53 -8.77
CA PHE A 33 -4.65 -19.97 -7.59
C PHE A 33 -5.97 -19.22 -7.39
N VAL A 34 -6.83 -19.83 -6.57
CA VAL A 34 -8.10 -19.25 -6.14
C VAL A 34 -7.94 -18.64 -4.75
N GLN A 35 -8.56 -17.48 -4.55
CA GLN A 35 -8.63 -16.82 -3.26
C GLN A 35 -9.34 -17.69 -2.22
N ASP A 36 -8.82 -17.69 -0.99
CA ASP A 36 -9.38 -18.41 0.14
C ASP A 36 -9.50 -17.43 1.31
N TYR A 37 -10.74 -17.12 1.69
CA TYR A 37 -11.03 -16.16 2.76
C TYR A 37 -11.32 -16.85 4.09
N THR A 38 -10.92 -18.12 4.26
CA THR A 38 -11.01 -18.79 5.56
C THR A 38 -10.12 -18.06 6.57
N PRO A 39 -10.65 -17.63 7.73
CA PRO A 39 -9.86 -17.02 8.79
C PRO A 39 -8.75 -17.96 9.30
N VAL A 40 -7.57 -17.39 9.50
CA VAL A 40 -6.36 -18.06 9.99
C VAL A 40 -6.15 -17.68 11.46
N PHE A 41 -6.13 -16.39 11.76
CA PHE A 41 -6.04 -15.86 13.13
C PHE A 41 -6.71 -14.50 13.24
N GLU A 42 -7.12 -14.15 14.46
CA GLU A 42 -7.40 -12.78 14.85
C GLU A 42 -6.21 -12.21 15.63
N ALA A 43 -6.01 -10.91 15.51
CA ALA A 43 -4.99 -10.22 16.28
C ALA A 43 -5.50 -8.93 16.88
N VAL A 44 -5.10 -8.67 18.13
CA VAL A 44 -5.27 -7.37 18.78
C VAL A 44 -3.95 -6.62 18.69
N ALA A 45 -3.94 -5.47 18.01
CA ALA A 45 -2.75 -4.65 17.81
C ALA A 45 -3.13 -3.16 17.72
N GLU A 46 -2.18 -2.27 17.96
CA GLU A 46 -2.39 -0.80 17.87
C GLU A 46 -2.24 -0.28 16.43
N ASP A 47 -1.42 -0.95 15.62
CA ASP A 47 -0.98 -0.47 14.31
C ASP A 47 -1.14 -1.51 13.19
N ASP A 48 -1.13 -1.03 11.95
CA ASP A 48 -1.08 -1.83 10.72
C ASP A 48 0.37 -2.33 10.51
N HIS A 49 0.61 -3.63 10.30
CA HIS A 49 1.96 -4.17 10.11
C HIS A 49 1.96 -5.54 9.41
N TYR A 50 3.07 -5.87 8.74
CA TYR A 50 3.28 -7.24 8.26
C TYR A 50 3.38 -8.21 9.44
N TRP A 51 2.76 -9.37 9.25
CA TRP A 51 2.87 -10.53 10.11
C TRP A 51 3.94 -11.46 9.53
N HIS A 52 5.20 -11.17 9.85
CA HIS A 52 6.38 -11.93 9.39
C HIS A 52 6.39 -13.34 9.98
N ILE A 53 6.88 -14.30 9.20
CA ILE A 53 7.08 -15.69 9.61
C ILE A 53 8.48 -16.18 9.23
N GLU A 54 8.89 -15.96 7.98
CA GLU A 54 10.22 -16.34 7.52
C GLU A 54 10.68 -15.54 6.30
N SER A 55 11.99 -15.47 6.13
CA SER A 55 12.68 -14.94 4.96
C SER A 55 13.52 -16.04 4.29
N LYS A 56 13.77 -15.89 2.98
CA LYS A 56 14.59 -16.78 2.15
C LYS A 56 15.66 -15.96 1.44
N ASN A 57 16.81 -16.60 1.18
CA ASN A 57 18.01 -15.89 0.74
C ASN A 57 18.65 -16.46 -0.53
N VAL A 58 18.27 -17.66 -0.99
CA VAL A 58 18.77 -18.26 -2.24
C VAL A 58 17.67 -18.23 -3.29
N TYR A 59 17.92 -17.55 -4.41
CA TYR A 59 17.06 -17.58 -5.59
C TYR A 59 17.58 -18.61 -6.58
N THR A 60 16.71 -19.53 -7.02
CA THR A 60 17.08 -20.68 -7.86
C THR A 60 16.77 -20.50 -9.33
N GLY A 61 16.15 -19.38 -9.70
CA GLY A 61 15.59 -19.13 -11.03
C GLY A 61 14.15 -19.60 -11.18
N LYS A 62 13.66 -20.41 -10.23
CA LYS A 62 12.27 -20.88 -10.17
C LYS A 62 11.56 -20.44 -8.90
N GLY A 63 12.31 -20.21 -7.82
CA GLY A 63 11.76 -19.85 -6.53
C GLY A 63 12.85 -19.64 -5.49
N TRP A 64 12.51 -19.85 -4.23
CA TRP A 64 13.31 -19.51 -3.07
C TRP A 64 13.65 -20.70 -2.19
N GLU A 65 14.88 -20.73 -1.70
CA GLU A 65 15.40 -21.69 -0.73
C GLU A 65 16.17 -20.97 0.39
N THR A 66 16.52 -21.71 1.45
CA THR A 66 17.46 -21.26 2.48
C THR A 66 18.86 -21.81 2.19
N SER A 67 19.89 -20.98 2.32
CA SER A 67 21.29 -21.36 2.09
C SER A 67 21.77 -22.50 2.97
N THR A 68 21.19 -22.65 4.16
CA THR A 68 21.52 -23.71 5.11
C THR A 68 20.27 -24.41 5.63
N PRO A 69 20.40 -25.67 6.10
CA PRO A 69 19.36 -26.30 6.90
C PRO A 69 19.02 -25.44 8.13
N PRO A 70 17.76 -25.49 8.63
CA PRO A 70 17.36 -24.70 9.79
C PRO A 70 18.22 -25.01 11.03
N ASP A 71 18.74 -23.96 11.68
CA ASP A 71 19.53 -24.07 12.92
C ASP A 71 18.88 -23.27 14.06
N TYR A 72 17.87 -23.89 14.68
CA TYR A 72 17.06 -23.28 15.72
C TYR A 72 17.78 -23.25 17.08
N ASN A 73 18.18 -22.05 17.51
CA ASN A 73 18.83 -21.78 18.78
C ASN A 73 17.81 -21.29 19.81
N GLN A 74 17.86 -21.80 21.05
CA GLN A 74 16.88 -21.42 22.07
C GLN A 74 16.97 -19.92 22.39
N LEU A 75 15.83 -19.26 22.39
CA LEU A 75 15.68 -17.90 22.90
C LEU A 75 15.48 -17.95 24.42
N ASP A 76 16.28 -17.19 25.15
CA ASP A 76 16.18 -16.97 26.59
C ASP A 76 16.00 -15.47 26.87
N ASP A 77 15.83 -15.09 28.15
CA ASP A 77 15.57 -13.70 28.55
C ASP A 77 16.65 -12.69 28.09
N PHE A 78 17.80 -13.12 27.53
CA PHE A 78 18.92 -12.26 27.20
C PHE A 78 19.27 -12.19 25.71
N ASN A 79 18.70 -13.04 24.85
CA ASN A 79 19.16 -13.18 23.46
C ASN A 79 18.11 -12.86 22.38
N TRP A 80 16.94 -12.35 22.77
CA TRP A 80 15.94 -11.82 21.83
C TRP A 80 16.45 -10.65 20.99
N GLU A 81 17.53 -9.98 21.37
CA GLU A 81 18.20 -9.00 20.50
C GLU A 81 18.59 -9.57 19.13
N LEU A 82 18.79 -10.90 19.03
CA LEU A 82 19.09 -11.59 17.78
C LEU A 82 17.90 -11.58 16.79
N THR A 83 16.67 -11.40 17.26
CA THR A 83 15.48 -11.36 16.40
C THR A 83 15.26 -10.00 15.76
N ARG A 84 15.98 -8.95 16.19
CA ARG A 84 15.92 -7.63 15.57
C ARG A 84 16.60 -7.65 14.21
N THR A 85 15.88 -7.20 13.19
CA THR A 85 16.37 -7.13 11.81
C THR A 85 16.95 -5.74 11.48
N PHE A 86 16.74 -4.76 12.35
CA PHE A 86 17.28 -3.40 12.28
C PHE A 86 18.31 -3.15 13.39
N LEU A 87 19.13 -2.11 13.21
CA LEU A 87 20.22 -1.76 14.13
C LEU A 87 19.74 -0.80 15.23
N PRO A 88 20.44 -0.74 16.39
CA PRO A 88 20.02 0.08 17.55
C PRO A 88 19.97 1.61 17.31
N SER A 89 20.47 2.08 16.17
CA SER A 89 20.37 3.46 15.70
C SER A 89 18.95 3.84 15.26
N VAL A 90 18.13 2.86 14.87
CA VAL A 90 16.76 3.06 14.40
C VAL A 90 15.87 3.46 15.58
N GLU A 91 15.05 4.50 15.39
CA GLU A 91 14.04 4.90 16.38
C GLU A 91 12.96 3.82 16.45
N THR A 92 12.54 3.46 17.66
CA THR A 92 11.52 2.44 17.87
C THR A 92 10.50 2.85 18.91
N GLU A 93 9.30 2.30 18.77
CA GLU A 93 8.25 2.40 19.78
C GLU A 93 7.83 1.01 20.27
N ALA A 94 7.75 0.84 21.59
CA ALA A 94 7.35 -0.43 22.18
C ALA A 94 5.85 -0.67 21.99
N ARG A 95 5.51 -1.86 21.53
CA ARG A 95 4.14 -2.31 21.24
C ARG A 95 3.89 -3.70 21.79
N GLU A 96 2.60 -4.02 21.92
CA GLU A 96 2.11 -5.35 22.24
C GLU A 96 1.10 -5.78 21.19
N ALA A 97 1.13 -7.07 20.83
CA ALA A 97 0.05 -7.69 20.07
C ALA A 97 -0.34 -9.04 20.68
N GLN A 98 -1.61 -9.39 20.52
CA GLN A 98 -2.14 -10.70 20.92
C GLN A 98 -2.63 -11.41 19.67
N VAL A 99 -2.23 -12.67 19.49
CA VAL A 99 -2.61 -13.48 18.33
C VAL A 99 -3.42 -14.67 18.81
N GLU A 100 -4.56 -14.93 18.17
CA GLU A 100 -5.44 -16.07 18.43
C GLU A 100 -5.78 -16.79 17.12
N PHE A 101 -5.27 -18.01 16.96
CA PHE A 101 -5.53 -18.84 15.78
C PHE A 101 -6.97 -19.35 15.76
N MET A 102 -7.53 -19.42 14.56
CA MET A 102 -8.93 -19.81 14.33
C MET A 102 -9.03 -21.20 13.68
N GLY A 103 -10.02 -21.98 14.15
CA GLY A 103 -10.33 -23.29 13.58
C GLY A 103 -9.22 -24.33 13.85
N ASP A 104 -9.04 -25.26 12.91
CA ASP A 104 -7.98 -26.27 12.98
C ASP A 104 -6.65 -25.78 12.35
N THR A 105 -6.53 -24.46 12.15
CA THR A 105 -5.36 -23.89 11.50
C THR A 105 -4.14 -23.97 12.40
N SER A 106 -3.07 -24.59 11.89
CA SER A 106 -1.83 -24.73 12.64
C SER A 106 -0.63 -24.25 11.81
N ILE A 107 0.11 -23.30 12.38
CA ILE A 107 1.42 -22.86 11.90
C ILE A 107 2.42 -23.18 13.01
N ASN A 108 3.46 -23.94 12.68
CA ASN A 108 4.49 -24.40 13.63
C ASN A 108 5.58 -23.35 13.92
N LYS A 109 5.37 -22.12 13.45
CA LYS A 109 6.20 -20.94 13.61
C LYS A 109 5.34 -19.82 14.19
N LEU A 110 5.96 -18.95 14.97
CA LEU A 110 5.33 -17.72 15.42
C LEU A 110 5.09 -16.79 14.23
N VAL A 111 3.98 -16.08 14.30
CA VAL A 111 3.61 -15.01 13.39
C VAL A 111 3.81 -13.71 14.16
N HIS A 112 4.65 -12.81 13.68
CA HIS A 112 5.04 -11.66 14.47
C HIS A 112 5.37 -10.41 13.62
N PRO A 113 5.24 -9.20 14.18
CA PRO A 113 5.79 -7.99 13.58
C PRO A 113 7.31 -7.97 13.62
N TYR A 114 7.90 -7.01 12.92
CA TYR A 114 9.32 -6.69 13.07
C TYR A 114 9.64 -6.21 14.48
N GLY A 115 10.88 -6.47 14.92
CA GLY A 115 11.36 -6.03 16.22
C GLY A 115 10.77 -6.79 17.41
N ILE A 116 10.19 -7.98 17.19
CA ILE A 116 9.80 -8.87 18.29
C ILE A 116 10.98 -9.05 19.25
N TYR A 117 10.73 -8.92 20.55
CA TYR A 117 11.75 -9.16 21.57
C TYR A 117 11.22 -9.96 22.77
N SER A 118 9.93 -10.31 22.80
CA SER A 118 9.43 -11.36 23.69
C SER A 118 8.15 -11.99 23.16
N ALA A 119 7.92 -13.25 23.51
CA ALA A 119 6.64 -13.93 23.35
C ALA A 119 6.25 -14.63 24.67
N SER A 120 4.96 -14.70 24.95
CA SER A 120 4.43 -15.37 26.15
C SER A 120 3.13 -16.12 25.85
N THR A 121 2.94 -17.22 26.55
CA THR A 121 1.83 -18.17 26.38
C THR A 121 1.24 -18.54 27.73
N LEU A 122 -0.01 -19.05 27.75
CA LEU A 122 -0.63 -19.51 29.00
C LEU A 122 0.03 -20.78 29.58
N SER A 123 0.54 -21.65 28.72
CA SER A 123 1.36 -22.80 29.09
C SER A 123 2.84 -22.47 28.94
N GLU A 124 3.71 -23.02 29.80
CA GLU A 124 5.16 -22.90 29.63
C GLU A 124 5.59 -23.48 28.27
N ALA A 125 6.21 -22.64 27.45
CA ALA A 125 6.72 -22.98 26.13
C ALA A 125 8.10 -22.33 25.93
N ASP A 126 8.98 -23.04 25.23
CA ASP A 126 10.30 -22.55 24.86
C ASP A 126 10.27 -22.06 23.40
N PHE A 127 10.95 -20.95 23.14
CA PHE A 127 11.07 -20.36 21.80
C PHE A 127 12.46 -20.61 21.24
N PHE A 128 12.56 -20.85 19.93
CA PHE A 128 13.82 -21.09 19.26
C PHE A 128 13.88 -20.28 17.97
N TYR A 129 15.00 -19.63 17.71
CA TYR A 129 15.20 -18.76 16.56
C TYR A 129 16.19 -19.34 15.58
N ASP A 130 15.85 -19.28 14.29
CA ASP A 130 16.76 -19.53 13.19
C ASP A 130 17.13 -18.19 12.54
N ALA A 131 18.38 -17.76 12.70
CA ALA A 131 18.84 -16.47 12.19
C ALA A 131 18.91 -16.41 10.65
N GLU A 132 18.96 -17.56 9.97
CA GLU A 132 19.02 -17.60 8.51
C GLU A 132 17.65 -17.31 7.90
N SER A 133 16.60 -17.96 8.41
CA SER A 133 15.22 -17.75 7.95
C SER A 133 14.47 -16.66 8.73
N ASN A 134 15.05 -16.16 9.82
CA ASN A 134 14.40 -15.27 10.79
C ASN A 134 13.07 -15.80 11.34
N SER A 135 12.91 -17.12 11.37
CA SER A 135 11.71 -17.76 11.89
C SER A 135 11.89 -18.15 13.34
N ILE A 136 10.80 -18.06 14.10
CA ILE A 136 10.76 -18.49 15.51
C ILE A 136 9.85 -19.71 15.62
N GLN A 137 10.37 -20.80 16.14
CA GLN A 137 9.66 -22.04 16.40
C GLN A 137 9.39 -22.20 17.89
N THR A 138 8.20 -22.71 18.22
CA THR A 138 7.82 -23.02 19.60
C THR A 138 8.00 -24.50 19.90
N ARG A 139 8.50 -24.82 21.10
CA ARG A 139 8.57 -26.19 21.60
C ARG A 139 7.99 -26.31 23.00
N ILE A 140 7.27 -27.40 23.25
CA ILE A 140 6.81 -27.81 24.59
C ILE A 140 7.36 -29.22 24.83
N ASN A 141 8.05 -29.42 25.97
CA ASN A 141 8.74 -30.69 26.26
C ASN A 141 9.69 -31.13 25.14
N ASN A 142 10.35 -30.17 24.47
CA ASN A 142 11.26 -30.38 23.34
C ASN A 142 10.60 -30.97 22.07
N GLU A 143 9.27 -30.95 21.97
CA GLU A 143 8.51 -31.25 20.75
C GLU A 143 8.01 -29.95 20.11
N VAL A 144 8.08 -29.88 18.79
CA VAL A 144 7.57 -28.73 18.02
C VAL A 144 6.05 -28.70 18.13
N VAL A 145 5.52 -27.55 18.51
CA VAL A 145 4.07 -27.33 18.66
C VAL A 145 3.63 -26.07 17.93
N SER A 146 2.39 -26.10 17.45
CA SER A 146 1.68 -24.90 17.02
C SER A 146 0.94 -24.32 18.21
N LEU A 147 0.96 -22.99 18.36
CA LEU A 147 0.28 -22.30 19.44
C LEU A 147 -1.11 -21.83 19.01
N ASP A 148 -2.11 -22.05 19.85
CA ASP A 148 -3.46 -21.54 19.62
C ASP A 148 -3.55 -20.03 19.91
N ASN A 149 -2.81 -19.55 20.91
CA ASN A 149 -2.75 -18.13 21.25
C ASN A 149 -1.43 -17.77 21.93
N TYR A 150 -1.05 -16.50 21.81
CA TYR A 150 0.11 -15.92 22.49
C TYR A 150 0.05 -14.39 22.49
N THR A 151 0.82 -13.79 23.39
CA THR A 151 1.08 -12.36 23.45
C THR A 151 2.54 -12.10 23.13
N ILE A 152 2.78 -11.14 22.24
CA ILE A 152 4.11 -10.72 21.82
C ILE A 152 4.34 -9.26 22.15
N THR A 153 5.56 -8.93 22.54
CA THR A 153 6.02 -7.55 22.61
C THR A 153 7.10 -7.33 21.55
N TYR A 154 7.04 -6.17 20.92
CA TYR A 154 7.90 -5.82 19.81
C TYR A 154 8.23 -4.33 19.82
N GLU A 155 9.32 -3.98 19.15
CA GLU A 155 9.74 -2.61 18.90
C GLU A 155 9.44 -2.27 17.45
N GLN A 156 8.41 -1.46 17.22
CA GLN A 156 8.05 -1.00 15.90
C GLN A 156 9.09 0.03 15.42
N PRO A 157 9.81 -0.24 14.31
CA PRO A 157 10.82 0.68 13.82
C PRO A 157 10.22 1.82 13.00
N THR A 158 10.81 3.00 13.15
CA THR A 158 10.61 4.18 12.32
C THR A 158 11.89 4.45 11.55
N PHE A 159 11.82 4.43 10.22
CA PHE A 159 12.99 4.61 9.36
C PHE A 159 13.09 6.06 8.85
N SER A 160 14.18 6.74 9.20
CA SER A 160 14.50 8.08 8.69
C SER A 160 14.82 8.04 7.20
N LEU A 161 14.09 8.82 6.39
CA LEU A 161 14.37 8.95 4.96
C LEU A 161 15.71 9.63 4.68
N THR A 162 16.17 10.48 5.59
CA THR A 162 17.49 11.10 5.50
C THR A 162 18.57 10.03 5.64
N ASP A 163 18.47 9.22 6.69
CA ASP A 163 19.46 8.17 7.00
C ASP A 163 19.50 7.13 5.87
N LEU A 164 18.34 6.74 5.32
CA LEU A 164 18.27 5.82 4.19
C LEU A 164 18.92 6.36 2.92
N ARG A 165 18.81 7.67 2.65
CA ARG A 165 19.44 8.33 1.50
C ARG A 165 20.95 8.48 1.69
N GLU A 166 21.38 8.73 2.93
CA GLU A 166 22.80 8.88 3.28
C GLU A 166 23.50 7.55 3.54
N ALA A 167 22.74 6.46 3.67
CA ALA A 167 23.28 5.12 3.82
C ALA A 167 24.25 4.79 2.68
N GLY A 168 25.47 4.39 3.07
CA GLY A 168 26.51 4.04 2.11
C GLY A 168 26.18 2.80 1.29
N ASN A 169 27.06 2.50 0.33
CA ASN A 169 26.95 1.32 -0.54
C ASN A 169 27.85 0.15 -0.12
N ASN A 170 28.53 0.26 1.02
CA ASN A 170 29.52 -0.71 1.46
C ASN A 170 28.97 -1.56 2.61
N ASP A 171 28.87 -2.87 2.39
CA ASP A 171 28.31 -3.84 3.34
C ASP A 171 29.38 -4.86 3.78
N PRO A 172 30.49 -4.44 4.42
CA PRO A 172 31.67 -5.29 4.61
C PRO A 172 31.47 -6.50 5.53
N PHE A 173 30.34 -6.55 6.24
CA PHE A 173 30.00 -7.62 7.17
C PHE A 173 28.81 -8.46 6.70
N LEU A 174 28.24 -8.14 5.54
CA LEU A 174 27.09 -8.85 5.00
C LEU A 174 27.57 -10.00 4.12
N ASP A 175 26.88 -11.13 4.21
CA ASP A 175 27.17 -12.35 3.48
C ASP A 175 26.75 -12.21 2.00
N ASP A 176 27.60 -12.65 1.08
CA ASP A 176 27.38 -12.60 -0.38
C ASP A 176 26.08 -13.33 -0.80
N LYS A 177 25.52 -14.21 0.05
CA LYS A 177 24.22 -14.85 -0.20
C LYS A 177 23.08 -13.85 -0.41
N TYR A 178 23.18 -12.63 0.12
CA TYR A 178 22.14 -11.61 -0.05
C TYR A 178 22.24 -10.82 -1.36
N THR A 179 23.30 -11.03 -2.15
CA THR A 179 23.45 -10.57 -3.53
C THR A 179 23.52 -11.73 -4.53
N GLN A 180 23.45 -12.99 -4.05
CA GLN A 180 23.49 -14.18 -4.89
C GLN A 180 22.34 -14.22 -5.91
N LEU A 181 22.69 -14.53 -7.16
CA LEU A 181 21.79 -14.84 -8.26
C LEU A 181 22.28 -16.09 -9.01
N PRO A 182 21.39 -16.88 -9.63
CA PRO A 182 21.78 -17.91 -10.60
C PRO A 182 22.24 -17.25 -11.91
N ASP A 183 22.60 -18.05 -12.91
CA ASP A 183 22.80 -17.53 -14.27
C ASP A 183 21.45 -17.01 -14.80
N LEU A 184 21.38 -15.70 -15.05
CA LEU A 184 20.18 -15.02 -15.56
C LEU A 184 20.41 -14.48 -16.98
N PRO A 185 19.35 -14.27 -17.77
CA PRO A 185 19.44 -13.50 -19.01
C PRO A 185 19.94 -12.07 -18.76
N ASP A 186 20.88 -11.60 -19.60
CA ASP A 186 21.50 -10.27 -19.47
C ASP A 186 20.47 -9.13 -19.37
N ARG A 187 19.32 -9.28 -20.04
CA ARG A 187 18.22 -8.30 -20.06
C ARG A 187 17.69 -7.94 -18.66
N VAL A 188 17.80 -8.84 -17.67
CA VAL A 188 17.38 -8.56 -16.30
C VAL A 188 18.29 -7.49 -15.66
N GLY A 189 19.61 -7.65 -15.79
CA GLY A 189 20.58 -6.67 -15.28
C GLY A 189 20.54 -5.35 -16.06
N GLU A 190 20.41 -5.43 -17.39
CA GLU A 190 20.26 -4.23 -18.24
C GLU A 190 19.04 -3.40 -17.84
N LEU A 191 17.91 -4.06 -17.52
CA LEU A 191 16.71 -3.37 -17.03
C LEU A 191 16.95 -2.72 -15.67
N ALA A 192 17.63 -3.40 -14.75
CA ALA A 192 17.94 -2.83 -13.44
C ALA A 192 18.82 -1.58 -13.55
N GLU A 193 19.83 -1.62 -14.42
CA GLU A 193 20.67 -0.46 -14.74
C GLU A 193 19.86 0.67 -15.36
N GLU A 194 18.98 0.37 -16.33
CA GLU A 194 18.10 1.38 -16.98
C GLU A 194 17.19 2.09 -15.96
N ILE A 195 16.55 1.34 -15.07
CA ILE A 195 15.65 1.91 -14.05
C ILE A 195 16.42 2.83 -13.10
N THR A 196 17.68 2.51 -12.82
CA THR A 196 18.44 3.13 -11.73
C THR A 196 19.51 4.13 -12.18
N ASP A 197 19.70 4.32 -13.49
CA ASP A 197 20.74 5.19 -14.08
C ASP A 197 20.67 6.64 -13.57
N ALA A 198 19.46 7.16 -13.34
CA ALA A 198 19.23 8.53 -12.90
C ALA A 198 19.45 8.77 -11.40
N PHE A 199 19.75 7.73 -10.61
CA PHE A 199 19.75 7.79 -9.15
C PHE A 199 21.11 7.42 -8.56
N ASP A 200 21.58 8.24 -7.62
CA ASP A 200 22.89 8.06 -7.00
C ASP A 200 22.81 7.18 -5.74
N THR A 201 21.78 7.38 -4.91
CA THR A 201 21.68 6.74 -3.59
C THR A 201 21.02 5.36 -3.66
N ARG A 202 21.41 4.43 -2.77
CA ARG A 202 20.81 3.10 -2.66
C ARG A 202 19.29 3.19 -2.48
N TYR A 203 18.83 4.08 -1.61
CA TYR A 203 17.41 4.25 -1.34
C TYR A 203 16.63 4.68 -2.59
N GLU A 204 17.15 5.66 -3.34
CA GLU A 204 16.48 6.13 -4.56
C GLU A 204 16.44 5.03 -5.63
N LYS A 205 17.50 4.23 -5.78
CA LYS A 205 17.51 3.07 -6.67
C LYS A 205 16.46 2.04 -6.27
N VAL A 206 16.38 1.73 -4.97
CA VAL A 206 15.38 0.78 -4.43
C VAL A 206 13.96 1.28 -4.68
N LYS A 207 13.69 2.56 -4.40
CA LYS A 207 12.38 3.18 -4.68
C LYS A 207 12.06 3.23 -6.17
N ALA A 208 13.04 3.47 -7.04
CA ALA A 208 12.84 3.46 -8.48
C ALA A 208 12.41 2.07 -8.99
N VAL A 209 13.05 1.01 -8.51
CA VAL A 209 12.67 -0.37 -8.82
C VAL A 209 11.29 -0.71 -8.25
N GLU A 210 10.98 -0.32 -7.01
CA GLU A 210 9.66 -0.52 -6.40
C GLU A 210 8.54 0.16 -7.23
N GLN A 211 8.77 1.40 -7.68
CA GLN A 211 7.81 2.19 -8.44
C GLN A 211 7.66 1.73 -9.90
N TYR A 212 8.71 1.12 -10.47
CA TYR A 212 8.75 0.72 -11.87
C TYR A 212 7.54 -0.13 -12.29
N PHE A 213 7.08 -1.03 -11.42
CA PHE A 213 5.95 -1.91 -11.70
C PHE A 213 4.64 -1.13 -11.93
N GLY A 214 4.44 -0.01 -11.22
CA GLY A 214 3.21 0.79 -11.29
C GLY A 214 3.08 1.62 -12.56
N THR A 215 4.19 1.88 -13.24
CA THR A 215 4.22 2.74 -14.44
C THR A 215 4.44 1.99 -15.74
N ASN A 216 4.75 0.68 -15.70
CA ASN A 216 5.21 -0.09 -16.87
C ASN A 216 4.30 -1.26 -17.29
N GLY A 217 3.01 -1.16 -16.92
CA GLY A 217 1.96 -2.04 -17.43
C GLY A 217 1.85 -3.40 -16.74
N TYR A 218 2.40 -3.54 -15.53
CA TYR A 218 2.24 -4.75 -14.72
C TYR A 218 0.85 -4.78 -14.08
N VAL A 219 0.24 -5.97 -14.02
CA VAL A 219 -1.13 -6.15 -13.50
C VAL A 219 -1.14 -7.22 -12.42
N TYR A 220 -1.75 -6.90 -11.28
CA TYR A 220 -1.98 -7.89 -10.22
C TYR A 220 -3.12 -8.84 -10.62
N GLN A 221 -2.83 -10.13 -10.79
CA GLN A 221 -3.81 -11.18 -11.05
C GLN A 221 -3.36 -12.51 -10.42
N THR A 222 -4.32 -13.33 -10.01
CA THR A 222 -4.06 -14.67 -9.44
C THR A 222 -4.49 -15.79 -10.38
N THR A 223 -5.06 -15.45 -11.53
CA THR A 223 -5.55 -16.36 -12.56
C THR A 223 -4.81 -16.11 -13.86
N ASP A 224 -4.65 -17.15 -14.67
CA ASP A 224 -3.89 -17.13 -15.93
C ASP A 224 -2.43 -16.67 -15.74
N VAL A 225 -1.89 -16.84 -14.53
CA VAL A 225 -0.48 -16.61 -14.21
C VAL A 225 0.33 -17.81 -14.73
N PRO A 226 1.33 -17.58 -15.59
CA PRO A 226 2.13 -18.66 -16.15
C PRO A 226 2.97 -19.37 -15.09
N VAL A 227 3.34 -20.61 -15.41
CA VAL A 227 4.41 -21.34 -14.73
C VAL A 227 5.59 -21.35 -15.69
N PRO A 228 6.81 -21.01 -15.24
CA PRO A 228 7.97 -21.02 -16.13
C PRO A 228 8.22 -22.42 -16.70
N GLU A 229 8.58 -22.50 -17.98
CA GLU A 229 9.08 -23.75 -18.58
C GLU A 229 10.39 -24.20 -17.93
N GLU A 230 10.90 -25.40 -18.22
CA GLU A 230 12.09 -25.96 -17.52
C GLU A 230 13.33 -25.05 -17.67
N ASP A 231 13.54 -24.44 -18.83
CA ASP A 231 14.67 -23.57 -19.19
C ASP A 231 14.38 -22.06 -19.07
N GLU A 232 13.22 -21.67 -18.57
CA GLU A 232 12.79 -20.28 -18.48
C GLU A 232 12.87 -19.73 -17.04
N ASP A 233 13.50 -18.58 -16.81
CA ASP A 233 13.56 -17.97 -15.48
C ASP A 233 12.23 -17.32 -15.07
N TYR A 234 11.83 -17.49 -13.80
CA TYR A 234 10.56 -16.98 -13.27
C TYR A 234 10.45 -15.45 -13.32
N VAL A 235 11.52 -14.74 -12.97
CA VAL A 235 11.57 -13.27 -12.99
C VAL A 235 11.62 -12.76 -14.41
N ASP A 236 12.44 -13.38 -15.26
CA ASP A 236 12.58 -13.03 -16.66
C ASP A 236 11.24 -13.11 -17.42
N GLN A 237 10.49 -14.22 -17.25
CA GLN A 237 9.15 -14.38 -17.81
C GLN A 237 8.20 -13.27 -17.35
N PHE A 238 8.19 -12.98 -16.05
CA PHE A 238 7.30 -11.95 -15.50
C PHE A 238 7.66 -10.54 -15.99
N LEU A 239 8.94 -10.19 -15.99
CA LEU A 239 9.41 -8.85 -16.34
C LEU A 239 9.14 -8.50 -17.81
N PHE A 240 9.35 -9.44 -18.72
CA PHE A 240 9.40 -9.13 -20.15
C PHE A 240 8.25 -9.72 -20.97
N GLU A 241 7.56 -10.74 -20.46
CA GLU A 241 6.59 -11.50 -21.25
C GLU A 241 5.18 -11.40 -20.66
N SER A 242 4.98 -11.90 -19.45
CA SER A 242 3.63 -11.99 -18.88
C SER A 242 3.15 -10.65 -18.33
N LYS A 243 4.00 -9.94 -17.56
CA LYS A 243 3.65 -8.73 -16.79
C LYS A 243 2.38 -8.86 -15.95
N VAL A 244 1.99 -10.09 -15.64
CA VAL A 244 0.76 -10.44 -14.92
C VAL A 244 1.14 -11.46 -13.86
N GLY A 245 0.82 -11.16 -12.61
CA GLY A 245 1.23 -11.99 -11.48
C GLY A 245 0.69 -11.48 -10.15
N TYR A 246 1.12 -12.10 -9.07
CA TYR A 246 0.74 -11.76 -7.69
C TYR A 246 2.00 -11.46 -6.86
N CYS A 247 1.85 -11.29 -5.54
CA CYS A 247 2.90 -10.84 -4.63
C CYS A 247 4.27 -11.51 -4.89
N ASP A 248 4.33 -12.83 -5.06
CA ASP A 248 5.58 -13.55 -5.35
C ASP A 248 6.27 -13.08 -6.63
N ASN A 249 5.54 -12.77 -7.70
CA ASN A 249 6.12 -12.27 -8.94
C ASN A 249 6.78 -10.89 -8.70
N TYR A 250 6.07 -9.98 -8.03
CA TYR A 250 6.54 -8.63 -7.77
C TYR A 250 7.73 -8.63 -6.80
N SER A 251 7.58 -9.30 -5.64
CA SER A 251 8.60 -9.34 -4.60
C SER A 251 9.86 -10.05 -5.07
N THR A 252 9.74 -11.19 -5.75
CA THR A 252 10.90 -11.91 -6.30
C THR A 252 11.61 -11.09 -7.38
N SER A 253 10.85 -10.45 -8.29
CA SER A 253 11.46 -9.63 -9.35
C SER A 253 12.18 -8.41 -8.79
N MET A 254 11.62 -7.74 -7.79
CA MET A 254 12.30 -6.62 -7.13
C MET A 254 13.59 -7.09 -6.44
N VAL A 255 13.57 -8.21 -5.70
CA VAL A 255 14.80 -8.73 -5.08
C VAL A 255 15.85 -9.04 -6.15
N VAL A 256 15.47 -9.70 -7.24
CA VAL A 256 16.41 -10.08 -8.32
C VAL A 256 17.00 -8.85 -9.03
N LEU A 257 16.18 -7.85 -9.35
CA LEU A 257 16.66 -6.59 -9.94
C LEU A 257 17.64 -5.88 -8.99
N LEU A 258 17.33 -5.80 -7.69
CA LEU A 258 18.23 -5.19 -6.71
C LEU A 258 19.54 -5.95 -6.56
N ARG A 259 19.49 -7.28 -6.45
CA ARG A 259 20.69 -8.12 -6.35
C ARG A 259 21.58 -8.02 -7.58
N SER A 260 21.00 -7.81 -8.78
CA SER A 260 21.78 -7.60 -10.01
C SER A 260 22.58 -6.29 -10.01
N LEU A 261 22.22 -5.36 -9.12
CA LEU A 261 22.92 -4.09 -8.87
C LEU A 261 23.83 -4.15 -7.63
N ASP A 262 24.14 -5.37 -7.13
CA ASP A 262 24.87 -5.61 -5.89
C ASP A 262 24.21 -4.97 -4.64
N ILE A 263 22.89 -4.72 -4.67
CA ILE A 263 22.13 -4.25 -3.52
C ILE A 263 21.62 -5.46 -2.74
N PRO A 264 22.04 -5.66 -1.47
CA PRO A 264 21.64 -6.83 -0.73
C PRO A 264 20.16 -6.81 -0.38
N ALA A 265 19.45 -7.85 -0.79
CA ALA A 265 18.01 -7.99 -0.61
C ALA A 265 17.64 -9.44 -0.33
N ARG A 266 16.51 -9.66 0.35
CA ARG A 266 15.97 -11.01 0.60
C ARG A 266 14.45 -11.01 0.50
N TRP A 267 13.91 -12.19 0.25
CA TRP A 267 12.49 -12.40 0.07
C TRP A 267 11.87 -12.78 1.42
N ALA A 268 10.83 -12.07 1.83
CA ALA A 268 10.13 -12.32 3.09
C ALA A 268 8.69 -12.72 2.83
N LYS A 269 8.12 -13.53 3.72
CA LYS A 269 6.71 -13.91 3.64
C LYS A 269 6.05 -14.06 5.01
N GLY A 270 4.73 -14.03 4.95
CA GLY A 270 3.85 -14.19 6.09
C GLY A 270 2.44 -13.74 5.71
N PHE A 271 1.88 -12.79 6.45
CA PHE A 271 0.58 -12.20 6.13
C PHE A 271 0.64 -10.67 6.11
N THR A 272 -0.22 -10.05 5.29
CA THR A 272 -0.61 -8.65 5.53
C THR A 272 -1.43 -8.56 6.80
N SER A 273 -1.59 -7.35 7.33
CA SER A 273 -2.21 -7.10 8.64
C SER A 273 -3.64 -7.62 8.78
N GLY A 274 -4.32 -7.88 7.67
CA GLY A 274 -5.72 -8.32 7.64
C GLY A 274 -6.70 -7.15 7.59
N GLU A 275 -7.95 -7.47 7.87
CA GLU A 275 -9.05 -6.51 7.88
C GLU A 275 -9.44 -6.14 9.30
N VAL A 276 -9.62 -4.85 9.57
CA VAL A 276 -10.09 -4.42 10.89
C VAL A 276 -11.56 -4.83 11.06
N LYS A 277 -11.78 -5.74 11.99
CA LYS A 277 -13.09 -6.26 12.40
C LYS A 277 -13.77 -5.33 13.38
N ASN A 278 -13.01 -4.88 14.39
CA ASN A 278 -13.47 -3.96 15.42
C ASN A 278 -12.43 -2.86 15.65
N PHE A 279 -12.89 -1.61 15.71
CA PHE A 279 -12.03 -0.45 15.93
C PHE A 279 -12.06 0.02 17.40
N ASN A 280 -10.97 0.63 17.85
CA ASN A 280 -10.87 1.35 19.13
C ASN A 280 -11.28 0.49 20.33
N ILE A 281 -10.79 -0.73 20.37
CA ILE A 281 -10.83 -1.62 21.53
C ILE A 281 -9.68 -1.29 22.51
N GLY A 282 -9.54 -2.11 23.55
CA GLY A 282 -8.59 -1.84 24.63
C GLY A 282 -9.14 -0.86 25.67
N ARG A 283 -8.36 -0.59 26.72
CA ARG A 283 -8.81 0.25 27.83
C ARG A 283 -8.86 1.74 27.46
N ASN A 284 -7.98 2.17 26.55
CA ASN A 284 -7.91 3.56 26.12
C ASN A 284 -8.50 3.78 24.71
N GLY A 285 -8.94 2.71 24.03
CA GLY A 285 -9.45 2.80 22.66
C GLY A 285 -8.33 2.91 21.61
N ASP A 286 -7.14 2.40 21.94
CA ASP A 286 -5.88 2.47 21.20
C ASP A 286 -5.60 1.22 20.36
N GLN A 287 -6.39 0.15 20.51
CA GLN A 287 -6.17 -1.11 19.82
C GLN A 287 -7.30 -1.43 18.84
N ASP A 288 -7.01 -2.16 17.78
CA ASP A 288 -7.97 -2.68 16.81
C ASP A 288 -7.93 -4.23 16.83
N ILE A 289 -9.04 -4.88 16.45
CA ILE A 289 -9.06 -6.33 16.16
C ILE A 289 -8.94 -6.52 14.67
N TYR A 290 -7.89 -7.19 14.24
CA TYR A 290 -7.62 -7.57 12.86
C TYR A 290 -8.02 -9.02 12.63
N GLU A 291 -8.78 -9.30 11.57
CA GLU A 291 -9.06 -10.64 11.08
C GLU A 291 -8.12 -10.93 9.90
N VAL A 292 -7.28 -11.96 10.04
CA VAL A 292 -6.34 -12.38 9.01
C VAL A 292 -6.81 -13.69 8.40
N THR A 293 -6.98 -13.71 7.09
CA THR A 293 -7.45 -14.86 6.31
C THR A 293 -6.34 -15.44 5.43
N ASN A 294 -6.57 -16.60 4.80
CA ASN A 294 -5.61 -17.17 3.84
C ASN A 294 -5.31 -16.20 2.67
N ALA A 295 -6.28 -15.37 2.26
CA ALA A 295 -6.12 -14.36 1.22
C ALA A 295 -5.19 -13.21 1.63
N ASN A 296 -4.85 -13.11 2.91
CA ASN A 296 -3.84 -12.18 3.42
C ASN A 296 -2.43 -12.76 3.37
N ALA A 297 -2.24 -14.02 2.97
CA ALA A 297 -0.90 -14.58 2.78
C ALA A 297 -0.15 -13.76 1.73
N HIS A 298 1.06 -13.33 2.07
CA HIS A 298 1.75 -12.30 1.31
C HIS A 298 3.26 -12.45 1.36
N SER A 299 3.92 -11.96 0.32
CA SER A 299 5.37 -11.88 0.22
C SER A 299 5.81 -10.48 -0.18
N TRP A 300 6.95 -10.06 0.36
CA TRP A 300 7.49 -8.71 0.19
C TRP A 300 9.02 -8.74 0.22
N VAL A 301 9.64 -7.56 0.11
CA VAL A 301 11.08 -7.41 -0.03
C VAL A 301 11.68 -6.84 1.23
N GLU A 302 12.82 -7.36 1.67
CA GLU A 302 13.64 -6.73 2.71
C GLU A 302 14.99 -6.34 2.09
N VAL A 303 15.39 -5.08 2.23
CA VAL A 303 16.64 -4.54 1.69
C VAL A 303 17.56 -4.13 2.83
N TYR A 304 18.84 -4.48 2.75
CA TYR A 304 19.81 -4.09 3.77
C TYR A 304 20.40 -2.70 3.49
N PHE A 305 20.38 -1.85 4.51
CA PHE A 305 21.04 -0.55 4.53
C PHE A 305 22.10 -0.52 5.63
N PRO A 306 23.36 -0.12 5.33
CA PRO A 306 24.39 0.06 6.35
C PRO A 306 23.92 0.96 7.47
N GLU A 307 24.29 0.63 8.70
CA GLU A 307 23.95 1.40 9.92
C GLU A 307 22.44 1.48 10.23
N ILE A 308 21.57 0.84 9.44
CA ILE A 308 20.12 0.78 9.65
C ILE A 308 19.64 -0.67 9.79
N GLY A 309 20.13 -1.59 8.96
CA GLY A 309 19.70 -2.99 8.91
C GLY A 309 18.70 -3.28 7.79
N TRP A 310 17.85 -4.29 7.98
CA TRP A 310 16.84 -4.73 6.99
C TRP A 310 15.59 -3.87 7.05
N VAL A 311 15.21 -3.32 5.90
CA VAL A 311 14.08 -2.42 5.72
C VAL A 311 13.06 -3.05 4.75
N PRO A 312 11.77 -3.17 5.12
CA PRO A 312 10.75 -3.74 4.23
C PRO A 312 10.29 -2.78 3.12
N PHE A 313 10.11 -3.32 1.91
CA PHE A 313 9.57 -2.64 0.72
C PHE A 313 8.46 -3.47 0.06
N GLU A 314 7.54 -2.79 -0.61
CA GLU A 314 6.32 -3.35 -1.19
C GLU A 314 6.20 -3.04 -2.69
N PRO A 315 6.68 -3.94 -3.58
CA PRO A 315 6.54 -3.76 -5.02
C PRO A 315 5.15 -4.15 -5.54
N THR A 316 4.31 -4.82 -4.74
CA THR A 316 3.05 -5.40 -5.23
C THR A 316 2.02 -4.32 -5.48
N GLN A 317 1.57 -4.22 -6.73
CA GLN A 317 0.56 -3.23 -7.13
C GLN A 317 -0.75 -3.39 -6.35
N GLY A 318 -1.21 -2.29 -5.76
CA GLY A 318 -2.45 -2.22 -4.99
C GLY A 318 -2.32 -2.56 -3.49
N PHE A 319 -1.11 -2.94 -3.05
CA PHE A 319 -0.79 -3.12 -1.63
C PHE A 319 -0.11 -1.87 -1.08
N SER A 320 -0.25 -1.64 0.23
CA SER A 320 0.41 -0.53 0.93
C SER A 320 1.51 -1.10 1.82
N ASN A 321 2.67 -0.43 1.86
CA ASN A 321 3.71 -0.75 2.80
C ASN A 321 3.32 -0.19 4.19
N PRO A 322 3.14 -1.03 5.22
CA PRO A 322 2.83 -0.57 6.57
C PRO A 322 4.07 -0.06 7.34
N THR A 323 5.26 -0.10 6.74
CA THR A 323 6.50 0.41 7.36
C THR A 323 6.43 1.92 7.58
N ASP A 324 6.80 2.39 8.76
CA ASP A 324 6.85 3.81 9.07
C ASP A 324 8.14 4.46 8.52
N PHE A 325 7.96 5.38 7.57
CA PHE A 325 9.03 6.19 7.01
C PHE A 325 8.80 7.66 7.40
N GLN A 326 9.78 8.26 8.08
CA GLN A 326 9.71 9.66 8.48
C GLN A 326 10.68 10.52 7.68
N ALA A 327 10.15 11.59 7.10
CA ALA A 327 10.95 12.70 6.61
C ALA A 327 11.16 13.69 7.76
N GLU A 328 12.40 14.06 8.05
CA GLU A 328 12.63 15.20 8.94
C GLU A 328 12.08 16.47 8.26
N MET A 329 11.00 17.04 8.82
CA MET A 329 10.63 18.42 8.49
C MET A 329 11.65 19.34 9.14
N ASN A 330 12.70 19.67 8.39
CA ASN A 330 13.55 20.82 8.71
C ASN A 330 12.65 22.07 8.74
N ASN A 331 12.27 22.51 9.94
CA ASN A 331 11.51 23.75 10.18
C ASN A 331 12.34 25.03 9.90
N ASN A 332 13.20 25.01 8.88
CA ASN A 332 14.10 26.11 8.55
C ASN A 332 14.06 26.61 7.10
N ASP A 333 13.18 26.09 6.24
CA ASP A 333 13.00 26.67 4.90
C ASP A 333 11.87 27.71 4.89
N GLU A 334 12.17 28.88 5.48
CA GLU A 334 11.52 30.12 5.06
C GLU A 334 12.01 30.48 3.65
N LEU A 335 11.06 30.43 2.69
CA LEU A 335 11.09 31.11 1.38
C LEU A 335 12.32 30.84 0.48
N ASP A 336 12.17 29.88 -0.43
CA ASP A 336 12.68 30.05 -1.79
C ASP A 336 11.62 29.62 -2.81
N GLN A 337 10.92 30.63 -3.36
CA GLN A 337 10.16 30.51 -4.59
C GLN A 337 11.15 30.44 -5.76
N GLU A 338 11.54 29.24 -6.19
CA GLU A 338 12.11 29.06 -7.53
C GLU A 338 11.03 28.61 -8.52
N THR A 339 10.66 29.58 -9.35
CA THR A 339 9.98 29.55 -10.65
C THR A 339 9.99 28.21 -11.39
N ALA A 340 8.82 27.59 -11.52
CA ALA A 340 8.53 26.61 -12.56
C ALA A 340 8.26 27.31 -13.92
N PRO A 341 8.73 26.79 -15.07
CA PRO A 341 8.41 27.37 -16.38
C PRO A 341 6.96 27.07 -16.79
N GLU A 342 6.22 28.10 -17.19
CA GLU A 342 4.92 27.95 -17.85
C GLU A 342 5.09 27.20 -19.18
N THR A 343 4.37 26.08 -19.34
CA THR A 343 4.20 25.39 -20.63
C THR A 343 2.74 25.56 -21.08
N PRO A 344 2.45 25.84 -22.37
CA PRO A 344 1.21 26.49 -22.79
C PRO A 344 0.00 25.55 -22.86
N GLU A 345 -1.15 26.10 -22.47
CA GLU A 345 -2.49 25.52 -22.60
C GLU A 345 -2.82 25.15 -24.06
N GLN A 346 -2.97 23.86 -24.35
CA GLN A 346 -3.58 23.36 -25.59
C GLN A 346 -5.11 23.44 -25.49
N GLN A 347 -5.70 24.27 -26.34
CA GLN A 347 -7.15 24.30 -26.58
C GLN A 347 -7.55 23.11 -27.46
N GLU A 348 -8.41 22.23 -26.95
CA GLU A 348 -9.12 21.24 -27.76
C GLU A 348 -10.30 21.89 -28.47
N GLU A 349 -10.21 21.94 -29.80
CA GLU A 349 -11.21 22.44 -30.73
C GLU A 349 -12.12 21.27 -31.16
N GLN A 350 -13.44 21.45 -31.03
CA GLN A 350 -14.44 20.46 -31.46
C GLN A 350 -14.62 20.49 -32.98
N GLU A 351 -14.39 19.35 -33.64
CA GLU A 351 -14.81 19.14 -35.03
C GLU A 351 -16.31 18.78 -35.13
N GLN A 352 -17.03 19.48 -36.01
CA GLN A 352 -18.06 18.85 -36.84
C GLN A 352 -18.11 19.53 -38.22
N PRO A 353 -18.30 18.80 -39.33
CA PRO A 353 -18.09 19.32 -40.68
C PRO A 353 -19.39 19.84 -41.29
N GLU A 354 -19.30 20.83 -42.19
CA GLU A 354 -19.63 20.66 -43.61
C GLU A 354 -19.48 21.97 -44.39
N GLN A 355 -19.11 21.80 -45.66
CA GLN A 355 -18.79 22.79 -46.68
C GLN A 355 -19.97 23.71 -47.02
N ASN A 356 -19.69 25.00 -47.21
CA ASN A 356 -19.84 25.61 -48.54
C ASN A 356 -19.10 26.94 -48.64
N VAL A 357 -18.32 27.08 -49.71
CA VAL A 357 -17.70 28.32 -50.16
C VAL A 357 -18.66 28.96 -51.14
N GLU A 358 -18.96 30.25 -50.96
CA GLU A 358 -19.06 31.19 -52.07
C GLU A 358 -18.72 32.58 -51.56
N GLU A 359 -17.67 33.13 -52.17
CA GLU A 359 -17.22 34.52 -52.06
C GLU A 359 -18.26 35.45 -52.67
N GLU A 360 -18.43 36.65 -52.12
CA GLU A 360 -18.40 37.84 -52.98
C GLU A 360 -17.96 39.08 -52.19
N ASP A 361 -17.02 39.76 -52.83
CA ASP A 361 -16.35 41.01 -52.51
C ASP A 361 -17.34 42.19 -52.54
N ASP A 362 -17.10 43.19 -51.69
CA ASP A 362 -16.92 44.59 -52.10
C ASP A 362 -17.28 45.60 -51.00
N THR A 363 -16.23 46.32 -50.61
CA THR A 363 -16.13 47.77 -50.45
C THR A 363 -17.00 48.55 -49.44
N ALA A 364 -16.24 49.14 -48.50
CA ALA A 364 -16.14 50.58 -48.24
C ALA A 364 -17.32 51.36 -47.65
N ALA A 365 -17.03 51.83 -46.42
CA ALA A 365 -17.07 53.22 -46.01
C ALA A 365 -18.42 53.97 -45.98
N SER A 366 -18.86 54.18 -44.73
CA SER A 366 -18.96 55.51 -44.11
C SER A 366 -20.28 56.31 -44.19
N VAL A 367 -20.55 56.89 -43.02
CA VAL A 367 -21.23 58.16 -42.69
C VAL A 367 -22.75 58.18 -42.47
N ALA A 368 -23.06 58.81 -41.32
CA ALA A 368 -24.19 59.68 -40.99
C ALA A 368 -25.53 59.00 -40.65
N ASN A 369 -25.97 59.12 -39.38
CA ASN A 369 -26.82 60.20 -38.85
C ASN A 369 -28.26 60.11 -39.41
N ASP A 370 -29.35 60.21 -38.66
CA ASP A 370 -29.61 60.57 -37.26
C ASP A 370 -31.12 60.30 -37.04
N ASN A 371 -31.58 60.46 -35.80
CA ASN A 371 -32.99 60.49 -35.35
C ASN A 371 -33.64 59.10 -35.12
N ASP A 372 -34.35 58.83 -34.04
CA ASP A 372 -35.17 59.73 -33.24
C ASP A 372 -35.27 59.28 -31.77
N GLY A 373 -35.52 60.26 -30.92
CA GLY A 373 -35.30 60.19 -29.48
C GLY A 373 -36.18 59.23 -28.69
N PHE A 374 -35.66 58.88 -27.51
CA PHE A 374 -36.49 58.59 -26.35
C PHE A 374 -35.73 59.00 -25.07
N SER A 375 -36.25 60.01 -24.38
CA SER A 375 -35.82 60.42 -23.06
C SER A 375 -36.09 59.30 -22.04
N PHE A 376 -35.03 58.66 -21.56
CA PHE A 376 -35.05 57.90 -20.33
C PHE A 376 -33.86 58.36 -19.47
N GLN A 377 -34.14 59.06 -18.37
CA GLN A 377 -33.25 59.04 -17.22
C GLN A 377 -33.26 57.60 -16.66
N PHE A 378 -32.49 56.70 -17.29
CA PHE A 378 -32.42 55.30 -16.90
C PHE A 378 -31.37 55.14 -15.79
N ASN A 379 -31.84 54.68 -14.63
CA ASN A 379 -31.09 54.43 -13.41
C ASN A 379 -29.93 53.44 -13.64
N TRP A 380 -28.75 53.91 -14.06
CA TRP A 380 -27.53 53.08 -14.03
C TRP A 380 -27.22 52.60 -12.60
N ILE A 381 -27.65 53.36 -11.60
CA ILE A 381 -27.59 52.98 -10.17
C ILE A 381 -28.42 51.71 -9.89
N PHE A 382 -29.57 51.53 -10.54
CA PHE A 382 -30.38 50.33 -10.35
C PHE A 382 -29.69 49.08 -10.92
N PHE A 383 -29.16 49.16 -12.14
CA PHE A 383 -28.44 48.04 -12.75
C PHE A 383 -27.12 47.72 -12.05
N THR A 384 -26.40 48.72 -11.54
CA THR A 384 -25.19 48.50 -10.74
C THR A 384 -25.51 47.87 -9.38
N VAL A 385 -26.57 48.29 -8.69
CA VAL A 385 -27.02 47.63 -7.46
C VAL A 385 -27.47 46.19 -7.73
N VAL A 386 -28.21 45.94 -8.81
CA VAL A 386 -28.61 44.58 -9.21
C VAL A 386 -27.39 43.73 -9.55
N ALA A 387 -26.41 44.25 -10.28
CA ALA A 387 -25.16 43.54 -10.60
C ALA A 387 -24.33 43.23 -9.36
N VAL A 388 -24.24 44.15 -8.39
CA VAL A 388 -23.56 43.94 -7.11
C VAL A 388 -24.28 42.88 -6.28
N VAL A 389 -25.62 42.92 -6.21
CA VAL A 389 -26.42 41.90 -5.52
C VAL A 389 -26.26 40.54 -6.19
N LEU A 390 -26.28 40.46 -7.52
CA LEU A 390 -26.02 39.23 -8.26
C LEU A 390 -24.59 38.71 -8.02
N GLY A 391 -23.59 39.60 -8.02
CA GLY A 391 -22.21 39.25 -7.68
C GLY A 391 -22.07 38.69 -6.27
N ILE A 392 -22.72 39.31 -5.27
CA ILE A 392 -22.75 38.82 -3.89
C ILE A 392 -23.46 37.46 -3.81
N LEU A 393 -24.58 37.27 -4.52
CA LEU A 393 -25.28 35.99 -4.57
C LEU A 393 -24.44 34.90 -5.25
N LEU A 394 -23.70 35.22 -6.30
CA LEU A 394 -22.75 34.30 -6.96
C LEU A 394 -21.61 33.94 -6.03
N ILE A 395 -21.04 34.90 -5.31
CA ILE A 395 -19.98 34.65 -4.31
C ILE A 395 -20.51 33.80 -3.16
N LEU A 396 -21.71 34.09 -2.64
CA LEU A 396 -22.33 33.28 -1.58
C LEU A 396 -22.70 31.87 -2.06
N GLY A 397 -23.16 31.75 -3.31
CA GLY A 397 -23.44 30.46 -3.96
C GLY A 397 -22.16 29.65 -4.13
N TYR A 398 -21.10 30.27 -4.64
CA TYR A 398 -19.78 29.67 -4.79
C TYR A 398 -19.19 29.24 -3.45
N ARG A 399 -19.27 30.09 -2.42
CA ARG A 399 -18.81 29.75 -1.05
C ARG A 399 -19.61 28.64 -0.41
N LYS A 400 -20.89 28.48 -0.76
CA LYS A 400 -21.72 27.38 -0.26
C LYS A 400 -21.70 26.15 -1.17
N ARG A 401 -21.01 26.16 -2.32
CA ARG A 401 -21.08 25.09 -3.34
C ARG A 401 -20.77 23.71 -2.77
N PHE A 402 -19.74 23.60 -1.93
CA PHE A 402 -19.37 22.33 -1.29
C PHE A 402 -20.44 21.85 -0.29
N ARG A 403 -21.12 22.76 0.41
CA ARG A 403 -22.26 22.39 1.30
C ARG A 403 -23.48 21.90 0.50
N TRP A 404 -23.73 22.47 -0.67
CA TRP A 404 -24.79 22.00 -1.56
C TRP A 404 -24.44 20.65 -2.19
N GLN A 405 -23.22 20.49 -2.70
CA GLN A 405 -22.71 19.24 -3.26
C GLN A 405 -22.70 18.12 -2.21
N ALA A 406 -22.23 18.40 -0.98
CA ALA A 406 -22.25 17.44 0.12
C ALA A 406 -23.67 16.92 0.41
N LYS A 407 -24.69 17.80 0.39
CA LYS A 407 -26.09 17.38 0.56
C LYS A 407 -26.58 16.50 -0.58
N LEU A 408 -26.21 16.81 -1.82
CA LEU A 408 -26.58 16.00 -2.98
C LEU A 408 -25.94 14.62 -2.91
N VAL A 409 -24.64 14.55 -2.60
CA VAL A 409 -23.89 13.31 -2.43
C VAL A 409 -24.46 12.50 -1.26
N ALA A 410 -24.75 13.13 -0.11
CA ALA A 410 -25.40 12.46 1.03
C ALA A 410 -26.76 11.84 0.64
N THR A 411 -27.58 12.59 -0.11
CA THR A 411 -28.89 12.12 -0.56
C THR A 411 -28.77 10.98 -1.57
N LYS A 412 -27.73 10.99 -2.41
CA LYS A 412 -27.44 9.92 -3.36
C LYS A 412 -26.92 8.68 -2.62
N LEU A 413 -26.04 8.86 -1.64
CA LEU A 413 -25.51 7.79 -0.79
C LEU A 413 -26.64 7.10 -0.01
N ASP A 414 -27.60 7.86 0.53
CA ASP A 414 -28.80 7.32 1.21
C ASP A 414 -29.75 6.53 0.27
N ARG A 415 -29.68 6.76 -1.05
CA ARG A 415 -30.60 6.17 -2.05
C ARG A 415 -29.97 5.04 -2.86
N THR A 416 -28.65 4.92 -2.85
CA THR A 416 -27.91 4.00 -3.71
C THR A 416 -27.24 2.96 -2.82
N ASP A 417 -27.88 1.80 -2.66
CA ASP A 417 -27.28 0.64 -1.97
C ASP A 417 -26.29 -0.06 -2.91
N GLY A 418 -25.18 0.60 -3.25
CA GLY A 418 -24.18 0.01 -4.13
C GLY A 418 -22.82 0.73 -4.17
N PRO A 419 -21.76 0.03 -4.62
CA PRO A 419 -20.37 0.49 -4.54
C PRO A 419 -20.11 1.81 -5.31
N GLN A 420 -20.83 2.04 -6.41
CA GLN A 420 -20.70 3.28 -7.19
C GLN A 420 -21.09 4.53 -6.38
N GLY A 421 -22.11 4.45 -5.52
CA GLY A 421 -22.54 5.57 -4.69
C GLY A 421 -21.48 5.93 -3.64
N PHE A 422 -20.85 4.92 -3.04
CA PHE A 422 -19.78 5.12 -2.06
C PHE A 422 -18.49 5.62 -2.70
N GLN A 423 -18.08 5.08 -3.86
CA GLN A 423 -16.91 5.56 -4.59
C GLN A 423 -17.02 7.05 -4.96
N GLU A 424 -18.18 7.49 -5.45
CA GLU A 424 -18.44 8.90 -5.70
C GLU A 424 -18.37 9.75 -4.42
N ALA A 425 -18.90 9.24 -3.31
CA ALA A 425 -18.85 9.93 -2.03
C ALA A 425 -17.42 10.06 -1.50
N TYR A 426 -16.60 9.03 -1.65
CA TYR A 426 -15.19 9.03 -1.28
C TYR A 426 -14.37 9.99 -2.16
N HIS A 427 -14.56 9.99 -3.47
CA HIS A 427 -13.93 10.98 -4.36
C HIS A 427 -14.34 12.41 -4.05
N PHE A 428 -15.60 12.64 -3.68
CA PHE A 428 -16.05 13.97 -3.22
C PHE A 428 -15.33 14.37 -1.93
N LEU A 429 -15.15 13.44 -1.00
CA LEU A 429 -14.45 13.67 0.26
C LEU A 429 -13.00 14.09 0.02
N ILE A 430 -12.26 13.40 -0.86
CA ILE A 430 -10.89 13.79 -1.25
C ILE A 430 -10.87 15.19 -1.85
N LYS A 431 -11.79 15.49 -2.78
CA LYS A 431 -11.88 16.83 -3.39
C LYS A 431 -12.17 17.93 -2.36
N LEU A 432 -13.00 17.62 -1.37
CA LEU A 432 -13.33 18.55 -0.30
C LEU A 432 -12.13 18.81 0.62
N LEU A 433 -11.42 17.75 1.02
CA LEU A 433 -10.22 17.84 1.85
C LEU A 433 -9.13 18.67 1.18
N ASN A 434 -8.89 18.44 -0.13
CA ASN A 434 -7.97 19.24 -0.92
C ASN A 434 -8.36 20.74 -0.91
N HIS A 435 -9.67 21.05 -1.04
CA HIS A 435 -10.14 22.43 -0.93
C HIS A 435 -9.91 23.07 0.46
N HIS A 436 -9.86 22.26 1.51
CA HIS A 436 -9.63 22.67 2.88
C HIS A 436 -8.15 22.60 3.31
N GLY A 437 -7.23 22.38 2.36
CA GLY A 437 -5.78 22.43 2.59
C GLY A 437 -5.15 21.13 3.10
N VAL A 438 -5.91 20.03 3.13
CA VAL A 438 -5.36 18.69 3.38
C VAL A 438 -5.26 17.99 2.03
N GLN A 439 -4.10 18.09 1.39
CA GLN A 439 -3.86 17.53 0.07
C GLN A 439 -3.06 16.22 0.16
N LYS A 440 -3.48 15.23 -0.63
CA LYS A 440 -2.75 13.97 -0.81
C LYS A 440 -1.50 14.20 -1.68
N GLN A 441 -0.33 13.74 -1.24
CA GLN A 441 0.88 13.80 -2.05
C GLN A 441 0.86 12.75 -3.18
N PRO A 442 1.62 12.96 -4.28
CA PRO A 442 1.62 12.04 -5.43
C PRO A 442 1.98 10.60 -5.07
N ASP A 443 2.92 10.43 -4.15
CA ASP A 443 3.52 9.18 -3.67
C ASP A 443 2.84 8.59 -2.42
N GLN A 444 2.02 9.37 -1.72
CA GLN A 444 1.33 8.94 -0.51
C GLN A 444 0.26 7.87 -0.79
N THR A 445 0.12 6.86 0.06
CA THR A 445 -0.96 5.86 -0.07
C THR A 445 -2.32 6.44 0.36
N LEU A 446 -3.44 5.78 0.05
CA LEU A 446 -4.75 6.20 0.55
C LEU A 446 -4.83 6.08 2.08
N ARG A 447 -4.18 5.05 2.66
CA ARG A 447 -4.12 4.83 4.11
C ARG A 447 -3.31 5.89 4.84
N GLU A 448 -2.11 6.22 4.36
CA GLU A 448 -1.30 7.30 4.91
C GLU A 448 -2.04 8.65 4.85
N TYR A 449 -2.70 8.92 3.72
CA TYR A 449 -3.54 10.11 3.58
C TYR A 449 -4.72 10.10 4.54
N ALA A 450 -5.34 8.94 4.78
CA ALA A 450 -6.41 8.79 5.74
C ALA A 450 -5.95 9.11 7.16
N GLN A 451 -4.79 8.59 7.57
CA GLN A 451 -4.18 8.88 8.87
C GLN A 451 -3.89 10.38 9.03
N GLN A 452 -3.35 11.03 8.01
CA GLN A 452 -3.11 12.47 8.01
C GLN A 452 -4.41 13.28 8.22
N VAL A 453 -5.49 12.89 7.55
CA VAL A 453 -6.81 13.54 7.67
C VAL A 453 -7.38 13.33 9.07
N ASP A 454 -7.32 12.10 9.58
CA ASP A 454 -7.82 11.73 10.90
C ASP A 454 -7.10 12.50 12.02
N ASN A 455 -5.77 12.64 11.91
CA ASN A 455 -4.97 13.51 12.77
C ASN A 455 -5.39 14.98 12.68
N ALA A 456 -5.64 15.50 11.47
CA ALA A 456 -6.02 16.89 11.25
C ALA A 456 -7.42 17.24 11.80
N TYR A 457 -8.34 16.27 11.83
CA TYR A 457 -9.74 16.48 12.26
C TYR A 457 -10.10 15.81 13.60
N HIS A 458 -9.11 15.24 14.30
CA HIS A 458 -9.26 14.51 15.56
C HIS A 458 -10.42 13.51 15.50
N THR A 459 -10.30 12.59 14.56
CA THR A 459 -11.28 11.53 14.30
C THR A 459 -10.56 10.32 13.73
N ASP A 460 -11.31 9.25 13.48
CA ASP A 460 -10.82 7.97 12.95
C ASP A 460 -11.79 7.49 11.84
N ASP A 461 -12.58 8.45 11.32
CA ASP A 461 -13.59 8.24 10.28
C ASP A 461 -12.94 8.00 8.91
N MET A 462 -11.83 8.68 8.60
CA MET A 462 -11.19 8.59 7.29
C MET A 462 -10.49 7.24 7.11
N LYS A 463 -9.81 6.70 8.13
CA LYS A 463 -9.22 5.35 8.13
C LYS A 463 -10.30 4.29 7.89
N LYS A 464 -11.43 4.39 8.60
CA LYS A 464 -12.61 3.50 8.43
C LYS A 464 -13.21 3.58 7.02
N LEU A 465 -13.37 4.79 6.49
CA LEU A 465 -13.91 5.02 5.13
C LEU A 465 -12.95 4.51 4.05
N THR A 466 -11.64 4.68 4.26
CA THR A 466 -10.60 4.29 3.31
C THR A 466 -10.44 2.78 3.23
N SER A 467 -10.38 2.08 4.37
CA SER A 467 -10.38 0.61 4.41
C SER A 467 -11.55 0.03 3.61
N ARG A 468 -12.75 0.62 3.74
CA ARG A 468 -13.94 0.17 3.00
C ARG A 468 -13.91 0.53 1.52
N TYR A 469 -13.32 1.66 1.16
CA TYR A 469 -13.13 2.05 -0.23
C TYR A 469 -12.18 1.10 -0.96
N GLU A 470 -11.06 0.74 -0.31
CA GLU A 470 -10.10 -0.23 -0.82
C GLU A 470 -10.74 -1.62 -0.98
N GLN A 471 -11.50 -2.08 0.03
CA GLN A 471 -12.25 -3.33 -0.06
C GLN A 471 -13.14 -3.40 -1.31
N MET A 472 -13.86 -2.31 -1.62
CA MET A 472 -14.72 -2.25 -2.81
C MET A 472 -13.94 -2.24 -4.14
N LEU A 473 -12.71 -1.73 -4.14
CA LEU A 473 -11.86 -1.75 -5.33
C LEU A 473 -11.31 -3.16 -5.61
N TYR A 474 -10.91 -3.89 -4.55
CA TYR A 474 -10.13 -5.12 -4.70
C TYR A 474 -10.95 -6.43 -4.58
N GLN A 475 -12.04 -6.48 -3.80
CA GLN A 475 -12.75 -7.75 -3.53
C GLN A 475 -13.98 -8.05 -4.40
N LYS A 476 -14.46 -7.13 -5.26
CA LYS A 476 -15.67 -7.29 -6.13
C LYS A 476 -16.97 -7.82 -5.47
N GLU A 477 -17.03 -8.06 -4.16
CA GLU A 477 -18.24 -8.50 -3.44
C GLU A 477 -18.70 -7.44 -2.42
N TYR A 478 -19.93 -6.97 -2.59
CA TYR A 478 -20.57 -5.99 -1.73
C TYR A 478 -21.51 -6.68 -0.74
N SER A 479 -21.21 -6.63 0.57
CA SER A 479 -22.16 -7.08 1.60
C SER A 479 -23.13 -5.93 1.96
N HIS A 480 -24.43 -6.15 1.78
CA HIS A 480 -25.48 -5.15 2.02
C HIS A 480 -25.66 -4.76 3.51
N VAL A 481 -25.00 -5.44 4.45
CA VAL A 481 -25.33 -5.37 5.88
C VAL A 481 -24.70 -4.16 6.60
N GLN A 482 -23.72 -3.46 5.99
CA GLN A 482 -22.95 -2.40 6.65
C GLN A 482 -23.10 -0.96 6.06
N GLY A 483 -23.88 -0.77 4.99
CA GLY A 483 -23.97 0.53 4.28
C GLY A 483 -24.49 1.74 5.08
N ARG A 484 -25.27 1.50 6.15
CA ARG A 484 -25.80 2.59 7.00
C ARG A 484 -24.73 3.19 7.92
N ASP A 485 -23.77 2.39 8.38
CA ASP A 485 -22.70 2.86 9.26
C ASP A 485 -21.70 3.74 8.48
N LEU A 486 -21.37 3.32 7.26
CA LEU A 486 -20.51 4.07 6.33
C LEU A 486 -21.08 5.43 5.94
N THR A 487 -22.39 5.48 5.69
CA THR A 487 -23.07 6.73 5.36
C THR A 487 -23.01 7.71 6.52
N GLN A 488 -23.07 7.21 7.75
CA GLN A 488 -22.99 8.03 8.95
C GLN A 488 -21.57 8.54 9.18
N LEU A 489 -20.55 7.68 9.10
CA LEU A 489 -19.13 8.06 9.16
C LEU A 489 -18.80 9.16 8.13
N TRP A 490 -19.23 8.98 6.88
CA TRP A 490 -19.03 9.98 5.84
C TRP A 490 -19.72 11.31 6.20
N LYS A 491 -20.97 11.28 6.69
CA LYS A 491 -21.71 12.50 7.08
C LYS A 491 -21.04 13.23 8.24
N ASP A 492 -20.53 12.49 9.22
CA ASP A 492 -19.88 13.05 10.41
C ASP A 492 -18.55 13.71 10.04
N LEU A 493 -17.73 13.07 9.21
CA LEU A 493 -16.49 13.67 8.71
C LEU A 493 -16.75 14.92 7.85
N ILE A 494 -17.73 14.88 6.95
CA ILE A 494 -18.15 16.05 6.15
C ILE A 494 -18.58 17.22 7.04
N LYS A 495 -19.30 16.93 8.14
CA LYS A 495 -19.72 17.94 9.10
C LYS A 495 -18.53 18.56 9.83
N ARG A 496 -17.53 17.75 10.21
CA ARG A 496 -16.28 18.24 10.82
C ARG A 496 -15.51 19.17 9.88
N ILE A 497 -15.39 18.79 8.60
CA ILE A 497 -14.66 19.58 7.59
C ILE A 497 -15.38 20.91 7.29
N LEU A 498 -16.71 20.89 7.15
CA LEU A 498 -17.49 22.07 6.70
C LEU A 498 -17.97 22.99 7.83
N GLY A 499 -17.83 22.58 9.10
CA GLY A 499 -18.30 23.31 10.28
C GLY A 499 -19.79 23.21 10.54
#